data_AF-A0A1Q5QU42-F1
#
_entry.id   AF-A0A1Q5QU42-F1
#
_cell.length_a   1.000
_cell.length_b   1.000
_cell.length_c   1.000
_cell.angle_alpha   90.00
_cell.angle_beta   90.00
_cell.angle_gamma   90.00
#
_symmetry.space_group_name_H-M   'P 1'
#
loop_
_entity.id
_entity.type
_entity.pdbx_description
1 polymer ?
#
loop_
_entity_poly.entity_id
_entity_poly.type
_entity_poly.pdbx_seq_one_letter_code
_entity_poly.pdbx_strand_id
1 'polypeptide(L)'
;MTGVTLDAAWGVAGYMPAGDDGQSTAAAAPPDAVEDPAAASRPKVIVRHDDNGLITAVTLQVEIGMDVLSERYAEMGIPHILYDGEVDITDAWVKDGQIVPKLDVEISGEVRSVKADGEDLLELAVSPAEFDATVALDGALVHTEHVTDGRLEFAVDHPGRYSIFVVPAHPYRIKRLDVEAIAP
;
A
#
# COMPACT_ATOMS: atom_id res chain seq x y z
N MET A 1 -44.71 -2.19 -41.01
CA MET A 1 -44.10 -3.53 -40.82
C MET A 1 -42.61 -3.35 -41.06
N THR A 2 -41.69 -3.44 -40.10
CA THR A 2 -41.67 -3.98 -38.74
C THR A 2 -40.68 -3.12 -37.95
N GLY A 3 -41.15 -2.44 -36.90
CA GLY A 3 -40.30 -1.72 -35.97
C GLY A 3 -39.67 -2.71 -34.99
N VAL A 4 -38.34 -2.71 -34.92
CA VAL A 4 -37.59 -3.49 -33.93
C VAL A 4 -37.60 -2.70 -32.63
N THR A 5 -38.37 -3.19 -31.66
CA THR A 5 -38.36 -2.74 -30.27
C THR A 5 -37.14 -3.33 -29.56
N LEU A 6 -36.36 -2.45 -28.92
CA LEU A 6 -35.28 -2.82 -27.99
C LEU A 6 -35.88 -3.60 -26.82
N ASP A 7 -35.52 -4.88 -26.71
CA ASP A 7 -35.89 -5.73 -25.59
C ASP A 7 -35.21 -5.24 -24.31
N ALA A 8 -36.07 -4.93 -23.34
CA ALA A 8 -35.74 -4.67 -21.96
C ALA A 8 -35.44 -6.01 -21.27
N ALA A 9 -34.20 -6.23 -20.88
CA ALA A 9 -33.81 -7.33 -20.00
C ALA A 9 -32.89 -6.83 -18.88
N TRP A 10 -33.35 -5.82 -18.15
CA TRP A 10 -32.77 -5.39 -16.87
C TRP A 10 -33.90 -5.34 -15.83
N GLY A 11 -34.31 -6.53 -15.38
CA GLY A 11 -35.20 -6.69 -14.23
C GLY A 11 -34.38 -6.53 -12.95
N VAL A 12 -34.24 -5.29 -12.47
CA VAL A 12 -33.79 -5.02 -11.10
C VAL A 12 -34.93 -5.34 -10.15
N ALA A 13 -34.67 -6.20 -9.17
CA ALA A 13 -35.58 -6.46 -8.07
C ALA A 13 -35.84 -5.15 -7.31
N GLY A 14 -37.08 -4.66 -7.34
CA GLY A 14 -37.52 -3.55 -6.47
C GLY A 14 -38.37 -2.44 -7.09
N TYR A 15 -38.68 -2.45 -8.39
CA TYR A 15 -39.53 -1.42 -8.99
C TYR A 15 -40.92 -1.96 -9.39
N MET A 16 -41.94 -1.69 -8.56
CA MET A 16 -43.36 -1.76 -8.95
C MET A 16 -43.89 -0.34 -9.16
N PRO A 17 -44.52 -0.01 -10.30
CA PRO A 17 -45.24 1.25 -10.44
C PRO A 17 -46.49 1.24 -9.55
N ALA A 18 -46.74 2.37 -8.88
CA ALA A 18 -47.82 2.55 -7.91
C ALA A 18 -49.20 2.27 -8.52
N GLY A 19 -49.95 1.36 -7.89
CA GLY A 19 -51.39 1.28 -8.01
C GLY A 19 -52.02 2.17 -6.94
N ASP A 20 -53.01 2.96 -7.36
CA ASP A 20 -53.87 3.78 -6.52
C ASP A 20 -54.69 2.92 -5.54
N ASP A 21 -54.92 3.49 -4.35
CA ASP A 21 -55.93 3.14 -3.33
C ASP A 21 -55.82 1.84 -2.51
N GLY A 22 -55.62 2.01 -1.19
CA GLY A 22 -56.19 1.09 -0.18
C GLY A 22 -55.34 0.80 1.07
N GLN A 23 -55.46 1.66 2.08
CA GLN A 23 -55.05 1.53 3.50
C GLN A 23 -54.63 0.15 4.06
N SER A 24 -53.47 0.09 4.74
CA SER A 24 -53.32 -0.38 6.13
C SER A 24 -51.90 -0.17 6.66
N THR A 25 -51.82 0.19 7.94
CA THR A 25 -50.66 0.56 8.75
C THR A 25 -49.67 -0.59 9.03
N ALA A 26 -48.38 -0.33 8.85
CA ALA A 26 -47.31 -0.84 9.71
C ALA A 26 -46.11 0.10 9.61
N ALA A 27 -45.65 0.65 10.74
CA ALA A 27 -44.40 1.40 10.81
C ALA A 27 -43.25 0.48 10.38
N ALA A 28 -42.65 0.77 9.23
CA ALA A 28 -41.45 0.09 8.79
C ALA A 28 -40.30 0.50 9.73
N ALA A 29 -39.79 -0.47 10.49
CA ALA A 29 -38.49 -0.35 11.14
C ALA A 29 -37.44 0.06 10.11
N PRO A 30 -36.43 0.87 10.47
CA PRO A 30 -35.28 1.06 9.59
C PRO A 30 -34.74 -0.32 9.20
N PRO A 31 -34.26 -0.52 7.95
CA PRO A 31 -33.66 -1.79 7.59
C PRO A 31 -32.53 -2.03 8.57
N ASP A 32 -32.65 -3.10 9.36
CA ASP A 32 -31.55 -3.61 10.16
C ASP A 32 -30.37 -3.70 9.21
N ALA A 33 -29.31 -2.95 9.51
CA ALA A 33 -28.03 -3.15 8.88
C ALA A 33 -27.74 -4.64 9.07
N VAL A 34 -27.80 -5.39 7.98
CA VAL A 34 -27.36 -6.78 7.98
C VAL A 34 -25.86 -6.67 8.25
N GLU A 35 -25.49 -6.75 9.53
CA GLU A 35 -24.12 -6.99 9.96
C GLU A 35 -23.67 -8.21 9.18
N ASP A 36 -22.68 -8.01 8.32
CA ASP A 36 -21.99 -9.09 7.66
C ASP A 36 -21.46 -10.02 8.76
N PRO A 37 -21.93 -11.28 8.87
CA PRO A 37 -21.48 -12.18 9.94
C PRO A 37 -19.98 -12.51 9.83
N ALA A 38 -19.33 -12.15 8.70
CA ALA A 38 -17.88 -12.20 8.55
C ALA A 38 -17.12 -11.05 9.25
N ALA A 39 -17.80 -9.97 9.65
CA ALA A 39 -17.18 -8.88 10.43
C ALA A 39 -16.87 -9.32 11.87
N ALA A 40 -17.67 -10.24 12.44
CA ALA A 40 -17.57 -10.67 13.84
C ALA A 40 -16.44 -11.68 14.13
N SER A 41 -15.69 -12.15 13.14
CA SER A 41 -14.63 -13.18 13.32
C SER A 41 -13.23 -12.72 12.92
N ARG A 42 -13.03 -11.43 12.62
CA ARG A 42 -11.69 -10.91 12.33
C ARG A 42 -10.91 -10.73 13.63
N PRO A 43 -9.62 -11.10 13.68
CA PRO A 43 -8.82 -10.90 14.88
C PRO A 43 -8.69 -9.39 15.13
N LYS A 44 -9.04 -8.96 16.34
CA LYS A 44 -8.75 -7.59 16.79
C LYS A 44 -7.27 -7.47 17.11
N VAL A 45 -6.64 -6.43 16.59
CA VAL A 45 -5.23 -6.14 16.83
C VAL A 45 -5.03 -4.67 17.21
N ILE A 46 -3.98 -4.39 17.98
CA ILE A 46 -3.53 -3.01 18.21
C ILE A 46 -2.30 -2.75 17.36
N VAL A 47 -2.38 -1.70 16.54
CA VAL A 47 -1.30 -1.25 15.67
C VAL A 47 -0.73 0.06 16.18
N ARG A 48 0.58 0.10 16.33
CA ARG A 48 1.34 1.31 16.64
C ARG A 48 2.20 1.67 15.43
N HIS A 49 2.28 2.96 15.15
CA HIS A 49 3.04 3.49 14.03
C HIS A 49 3.82 4.74 14.43
N ASP A 50 4.81 5.12 13.63
CA ASP A 50 5.52 6.39 13.76
C ASP A 50 4.82 7.51 12.97
N ASP A 51 5.41 8.71 12.97
CA ASP A 51 4.87 9.89 12.31
C ASP A 51 4.82 9.76 10.77
N ASN A 52 5.61 8.85 10.19
CA ASN A 52 5.63 8.57 8.75
C ASN A 52 4.65 7.45 8.35
N GLY A 53 3.94 6.87 9.32
CA GLY A 53 3.01 5.78 9.10
C GLY A 53 3.66 4.39 9.08
N LEU A 54 4.97 4.28 9.38
CA LEU A 54 5.62 2.99 9.50
C LEU A 54 5.07 2.27 10.74
N ILE A 55 4.53 1.06 10.55
CA ILE A 55 4.07 0.23 11.67
C ILE A 55 5.30 -0.23 12.47
N THR A 56 5.31 0.09 13.76
CA THR A 56 6.41 -0.24 14.68
C THR A 56 6.10 -1.44 15.56
N ALA A 57 4.81 -1.70 15.81
CA ALA A 57 4.37 -2.87 16.56
C ALA A 57 2.93 -3.27 16.19
N VAL A 58 2.68 -4.57 16.18
CA VAL A 58 1.35 -5.17 16.08
C VAL A 58 1.15 -6.09 17.28
N THR A 59 0.13 -5.82 18.09
CA THR A 59 -0.24 -6.64 19.24
C THR A 59 -1.43 -7.51 18.86
N LEU A 60 -1.24 -8.83 18.85
CA LEU A 60 -2.22 -9.80 18.35
C LEU A 60 -3.13 -10.36 19.45
N GLN A 61 -2.66 -10.39 20.71
CA GLN A 61 -3.43 -10.94 21.83
C GLN A 61 -2.86 -10.42 23.16
N VAL A 62 -3.75 -10.11 24.11
CA VAL A 62 -3.41 -9.86 25.51
C VAL A 62 -4.50 -10.41 26.43
N GLU A 63 -4.11 -10.78 27.65
CA GLU A 63 -5.03 -11.36 28.65
C GLU A 63 -6.19 -10.42 29.02
N ILE A 64 -5.94 -9.11 29.09
CA ILE A 64 -6.95 -8.11 29.49
C ILE A 64 -7.96 -7.77 28.38
N GLY A 65 -7.77 -8.30 27.16
CA GLY A 65 -8.56 -7.95 25.97
C GLY A 65 -8.03 -6.72 25.21
N MET A 66 -8.24 -6.70 23.89
CA MET A 66 -7.77 -5.63 23.00
C MET A 66 -8.47 -4.29 23.25
N ASP A 67 -9.80 -4.32 23.44
CA ASP A 67 -10.58 -3.10 23.67
C ASP A 67 -10.12 -2.38 24.96
N VAL A 68 -9.93 -3.13 26.04
CA VAL A 68 -9.44 -2.58 27.33
C VAL A 68 -8.02 -2.03 27.22
N LEU A 69 -7.15 -2.70 26.46
CA LEU A 69 -5.80 -2.18 26.23
C LEU A 69 -5.82 -0.89 25.40
N SER A 70 -6.69 -0.82 24.39
CA SER A 70 -6.88 0.38 23.57
C SER A 70 -7.37 1.56 24.40
N GLU A 71 -8.35 1.36 25.28
CA GLU A 71 -8.82 2.39 26.23
C GLU A 71 -7.68 2.90 27.12
N ARG A 72 -6.89 2.00 27.71
CA ARG A 72 -5.73 2.39 28.54
C ARG A 72 -4.67 3.15 27.75
N TYR A 73 -4.41 2.77 26.50
CA TYR A 73 -3.48 3.48 25.64
C TYR A 73 -3.99 4.89 25.33
N ALA A 74 -5.29 5.05 25.09
CA ALA A 74 -5.91 6.35 24.90
C ALA A 74 -5.78 7.23 26.16
N GLU A 75 -6.04 6.68 27.35
CA GLU A 75 -5.87 7.37 28.64
C GLU A 75 -4.42 7.81 28.89
N MET A 76 -3.44 7.01 28.46
CA MET A 76 -2.01 7.32 28.58
C MET A 76 -1.48 8.21 27.45
N GLY A 77 -2.31 8.57 26.46
CA GLY A 77 -1.90 9.36 25.29
C GLY A 77 -0.94 8.62 24.35
N ILE A 78 -0.99 7.28 24.30
CA ILE A 78 -0.19 6.46 23.39
C ILE A 78 -0.92 6.36 22.05
N PRO A 79 -0.35 6.88 20.94
CA PRO A 79 -0.95 6.74 19.61
C PRO A 79 -1.05 5.27 19.20
N HIS A 80 -2.25 4.86 18.80
CA HIS A 80 -2.51 3.50 18.35
C HIS A 80 -3.80 3.44 17.53
N ILE A 81 -3.95 2.36 16.76
CA ILE A 81 -5.17 2.00 16.04
C ILE A 81 -5.64 0.66 16.58
N LEU A 82 -6.90 0.59 17.02
CA LEU A 82 -7.60 -0.67 17.22
C LEU A 82 -8.17 -1.09 15.87
N TYR A 83 -7.76 -2.25 15.36
CA TYR A 83 -8.10 -2.70 14.01
C TYR A 83 -8.74 -4.08 14.04
N ASP A 84 -9.84 -4.24 13.31
CA ASP A 84 -10.56 -5.50 13.13
C ASP A 84 -10.03 -6.23 11.87
N GLY A 85 -8.90 -6.92 12.02
CA GLY A 85 -8.28 -7.67 10.93
C GLY A 85 -6.83 -8.08 11.20
N GLU A 86 -6.31 -8.92 10.32
CA GLU A 86 -4.91 -9.28 10.30
C GLU A 86 -4.08 -8.13 9.72
N VAL A 87 -2.88 -7.92 10.28
CA VAL A 87 -1.94 -6.90 9.84
C VAL A 87 -0.57 -7.53 9.73
N ASP A 88 -0.02 -7.55 8.51
CA ASP A 88 1.37 -7.90 8.27
C ASP A 88 2.21 -6.61 8.25
N ILE A 89 3.08 -6.45 9.24
CA ILE A 89 4.00 -5.32 9.38
C ILE A 89 4.95 -5.14 8.18
N THR A 90 5.22 -6.22 7.45
CA THR A 90 6.10 -6.20 6.28
C THR A 90 5.40 -5.58 5.07
N ASP A 91 4.08 -5.73 4.97
CA ASP A 91 3.28 -5.41 3.79
C ASP A 91 2.25 -4.29 3.99
N ALA A 92 2.07 -3.78 5.20
CA ALA A 92 1.13 -2.69 5.51
C ALA A 92 1.82 -1.46 6.12
N TRP A 93 1.14 -0.32 6.02
CA TRP A 93 1.49 0.93 6.69
C TRP A 93 0.24 1.71 7.08
N VAL A 94 0.42 2.76 7.87
CA VAL A 94 -0.66 3.65 8.29
C VAL A 94 -0.62 4.92 7.44
N LYS A 95 -1.71 5.18 6.72
CA LYS A 95 -1.91 6.41 5.96
C LYS A 95 -3.23 7.05 6.39
N ASP A 96 -3.18 8.31 6.80
CA ASP A 96 -4.36 9.09 7.19
C ASP A 96 -5.24 8.36 8.25
N GLY A 97 -4.59 7.68 9.21
CA GLY A 97 -5.25 6.92 10.28
C GLY A 97 -5.82 5.56 9.84
N GLN A 98 -5.55 5.11 8.61
CA GLN A 98 -6.00 3.83 8.08
C GLN A 98 -4.82 2.91 7.79
N ILE A 99 -5.01 1.62 8.06
CA ILE A 99 -4.04 0.60 7.68
C ILE A 99 -4.28 0.24 6.22
N VAL A 100 -3.28 0.45 5.38
CA VAL A 100 -3.33 0.20 3.94
C VAL A 100 -2.10 -0.59 3.49
N PRO A 101 -2.15 -1.30 2.36
CA PRO A 101 -0.97 -1.97 1.81
C PRO A 101 0.15 -0.97 1.50
N LYS A 102 1.40 -1.39 1.70
CA LYS A 102 2.57 -0.66 1.21
C LYS A 102 2.52 -0.61 -0.31
N LEU A 103 2.73 0.58 -0.85
CA LEU A 103 2.82 0.78 -2.28
C LEU A 103 4.18 0.27 -2.79
N ASP A 104 4.19 -0.21 -4.02
CA ASP A 104 5.41 -0.58 -4.72
C ASP A 104 6.18 0.67 -5.18
N VAL A 105 7.50 0.54 -5.29
CA VAL A 105 8.34 1.48 -6.04
C VAL A 105 8.32 1.07 -7.51
N GLU A 106 7.95 2.03 -8.35
CA GLU A 106 7.99 1.87 -9.80
C GLU A 106 9.32 2.42 -10.32
N ILE A 107 10.02 1.60 -11.11
CA ILE A 107 11.23 2.03 -11.85
C ILE A 107 10.92 1.86 -13.32
N SER A 108 11.09 2.93 -14.08
CA SER A 108 10.81 3.00 -15.52
C SER A 108 12.04 3.48 -16.29
N GLY A 109 12.16 3.00 -17.53
CA GLY A 109 13.35 3.19 -18.36
C GLY A 109 13.91 1.86 -18.86
N GLU A 110 14.91 1.92 -19.73
CA GLU A 110 15.57 0.73 -20.28
C GLU A 110 16.68 0.28 -19.34
N VAL A 111 16.45 -0.82 -18.61
CA VAL A 111 17.50 -1.48 -17.84
C VAL A 111 18.42 -2.23 -18.80
N ARG A 112 19.67 -1.80 -18.86
CA ARG A 112 20.72 -2.37 -19.72
C ARG A 112 22.04 -2.46 -18.96
N SER A 113 22.98 -3.22 -19.51
CA SER A 113 24.37 -3.16 -19.07
C SER A 113 24.97 -1.79 -19.38
N VAL A 114 25.94 -1.37 -18.58
CA VAL A 114 26.70 -0.13 -18.76
C VAL A 114 28.16 -0.42 -19.04
N LYS A 115 28.82 0.41 -19.84
CA LYS A 115 30.28 0.38 -19.96
C LYS A 115 30.92 0.99 -18.73
N ALA A 116 31.96 0.32 -18.24
CA ALA A 116 32.76 0.78 -17.11
C ALA A 116 33.82 1.80 -17.56
N ASP A 117 33.41 2.90 -18.19
CA ASP A 117 34.28 3.99 -18.67
C ASP A 117 34.04 5.33 -17.96
N GLY A 118 33.07 5.38 -17.04
CA GLY A 118 32.64 6.60 -16.34
C GLY A 118 31.82 7.57 -17.18
N GLU A 119 31.49 7.22 -18.44
CA GLU A 119 30.74 8.07 -19.37
C GLU A 119 29.39 7.45 -19.78
N ASP A 120 29.30 6.12 -19.86
CA ASP A 120 28.07 5.43 -20.22
C ASP A 120 27.01 5.51 -19.10
N LEU A 121 26.09 6.46 -19.26
CA LEU A 121 25.06 6.78 -18.29
C LEU A 121 23.81 5.90 -18.47
N LEU A 122 23.41 5.23 -17.40
CA LEU A 122 22.09 4.65 -17.23
C LEU A 122 21.19 5.65 -16.49
N GLU A 123 20.13 6.11 -17.16
CA GLU A 123 19.12 6.99 -16.59
C GLU A 123 17.80 6.24 -16.42
N LEU A 124 17.25 6.23 -15.21
CA LEU A 124 15.97 5.62 -14.88
C LEU A 124 15.10 6.61 -14.11
N ALA A 125 13.78 6.51 -14.29
CA ALA A 125 12.82 7.30 -13.53
C ALA A 125 12.16 6.42 -12.45
N VAL A 126 12.11 6.94 -11.23
CA VAL A 126 11.62 6.26 -10.02
C VAL A 126 10.40 7.00 -9.47
N SER A 127 9.38 6.24 -9.09
CA SER A 127 8.20 6.73 -8.36
C SER A 127 8.04 5.92 -7.07
N PRO A 128 7.92 6.56 -5.89
CA PRO A 128 7.88 8.02 -5.67
C PRO A 128 9.23 8.70 -5.96
N ALA A 129 9.19 10.02 -6.19
CA ALA A 129 10.34 10.80 -6.66
C ALA A 129 11.44 11.02 -5.59
N GLU A 130 11.07 10.95 -4.31
CA GLU A 130 12.02 11.10 -3.19
C GLU A 130 12.41 9.74 -2.63
N PHE A 131 13.71 9.42 -2.69
CA PHE A 131 14.26 8.14 -2.25
C PHE A 131 15.77 8.23 -1.96
N ASP A 132 16.26 7.33 -1.13
CA ASP A 132 17.68 7.04 -0.97
C ASP A 132 18.08 5.90 -1.93
N ALA A 133 19.12 6.12 -2.73
CA ALA A 133 19.76 5.11 -3.56
C ALA A 133 21.05 4.63 -2.88
N THR A 134 21.15 3.33 -2.65
CA THR A 134 22.39 2.69 -2.14
C THR A 134 22.92 1.71 -3.16
N VAL A 135 24.18 1.88 -3.55
CA VAL A 135 24.85 1.03 -4.53
C VAL A 135 25.87 0.14 -3.83
N ALA A 136 25.81 -1.15 -4.14
CA ALA A 136 26.79 -2.14 -3.72
C ALA A 136 27.46 -2.83 -4.91
N LEU A 137 28.77 -2.99 -4.86
CA LEU A 137 29.57 -3.81 -5.79
C LEU A 137 29.98 -5.08 -5.07
N ASP A 138 29.60 -6.25 -5.61
CA ASP A 138 29.91 -7.56 -5.02
C ASP A 138 29.55 -7.66 -3.51
N GLY A 139 28.48 -6.98 -3.11
CA GLY A 139 27.99 -6.96 -1.72
C GLY A 139 28.64 -5.93 -0.81
N ALA A 140 29.67 -5.21 -1.26
CA ALA A 140 30.24 -4.08 -0.53
C ALA A 140 29.56 -2.77 -0.95
N LEU A 141 29.09 -1.98 0.02
CA LEU A 141 28.52 -0.66 -0.23
C LEU A 141 29.62 0.26 -0.78
N VAL A 142 29.37 0.83 -1.95
CA VAL A 142 30.33 1.73 -2.65
C VAL A 142 29.80 3.16 -2.78
N HIS A 143 28.49 3.36 -2.75
CA HIS A 143 27.87 4.67 -2.89
C HIS A 143 26.50 4.74 -2.23
N THR A 144 26.15 5.93 -1.74
CA THR A 144 24.81 6.27 -1.26
C THR A 144 24.51 7.70 -1.65
N GLU A 145 23.30 7.93 -2.14
CA GLU A 145 22.79 9.25 -2.53
C GLU A 145 21.34 9.40 -2.09
N HIS A 146 20.96 10.63 -1.75
CA HIS A 146 19.57 11.02 -1.55
C HIS A 146 19.07 11.75 -2.80
N VAL A 147 18.04 11.21 -3.45
CA VAL A 147 17.46 11.72 -4.70
C VAL A 147 16.09 12.33 -4.41
N THR A 148 15.85 13.54 -4.94
CA THR A 148 14.59 14.29 -4.68
C THR A 148 13.73 14.51 -5.92
N ASP A 149 14.24 14.22 -7.11
CA ASP A 149 13.59 14.54 -8.39
C ASP A 149 13.11 13.31 -9.18
N GLY A 150 13.23 12.11 -8.59
CA GLY A 150 12.82 10.86 -9.20
C GLY A 150 13.81 10.32 -10.25
N ARG A 151 15.00 10.91 -10.42
CA ARG A 151 15.97 10.49 -11.43
C ARG A 151 17.08 9.66 -10.81
N LEU A 152 17.16 8.40 -11.21
CA LEU A 152 18.27 7.52 -10.85
C LEU A 152 19.27 7.51 -12.00
N GLU A 153 20.42 8.15 -11.78
CA GLU A 153 21.55 8.21 -12.69
C GLU A 153 22.65 7.26 -12.21
N PHE A 154 23.15 6.41 -13.11
CA PHE A 154 24.18 5.43 -12.77
C PHE A 154 25.24 5.33 -13.85
N ALA A 155 26.49 5.63 -13.47
CA ALA A 155 27.69 5.45 -14.29
C ALA A 155 28.84 5.00 -13.38
N VAL A 156 29.74 4.16 -13.91
CA VAL A 156 30.84 3.56 -13.15
C VAL A 156 32.11 3.43 -14.00
N ASP A 157 33.26 3.38 -13.35
CA ASP A 157 34.58 3.20 -13.98
C ASP A 157 35.18 1.81 -13.71
N HIS A 158 34.46 0.97 -12.96
CA HIS A 158 34.91 -0.39 -12.61
C HIS A 158 33.90 -1.44 -13.09
N PRO A 159 34.34 -2.47 -13.85
CA PRO A 159 33.46 -3.55 -14.28
C PRO A 159 33.05 -4.43 -13.09
N GLY A 160 31.87 -5.02 -13.16
CA GLY A 160 31.34 -5.87 -12.10
C GLY A 160 29.82 -5.86 -12.02
N ARG A 161 29.28 -6.58 -11.04
CA ARG A 161 27.83 -6.64 -10.80
C ARG A 161 27.45 -5.70 -9.66
N TYR A 162 26.66 -4.69 -10.00
CA TYR A 162 26.16 -3.71 -9.05
C TYR A 162 24.73 -4.05 -8.63
N SER A 163 24.44 -3.85 -7.35
CA SER A 163 23.09 -3.88 -6.79
C SER A 163 22.75 -2.48 -6.31
N ILE A 164 21.69 -1.91 -6.87
CA ILE A 164 21.16 -0.60 -6.48
C ILE A 164 19.87 -0.85 -5.68
N PHE A 165 19.85 -0.40 -4.44
CA PHE A 165 18.70 -0.45 -3.56
C PHE A 165 18.05 0.93 -3.53
N VAL A 166 16.78 1.00 -3.90
CA VAL A 166 15.96 2.21 -3.87
C VAL A 166 15.07 2.14 -2.63
N VAL A 167 15.30 3.05 -1.69
CA VAL A 167 14.62 3.15 -0.40
C VAL A 167 13.81 4.45 -0.38
N PRO A 168 12.50 4.40 -0.64
CA PRO A 168 11.64 5.59 -0.65
C PRO A 168 11.46 6.20 0.75
N ALA A 169 11.19 7.52 0.81
CA ALA A 169 11.03 8.24 2.08
C ALA A 169 9.80 7.82 2.90
N HIS A 170 8.76 7.37 2.22
CA HIS A 170 7.57 6.78 2.84
C HIS A 170 7.72 5.25 2.92
N PRO A 171 6.95 4.54 3.76
CA PRO A 171 7.05 3.08 3.93
C PRO A 171 6.46 2.32 2.73
N TYR A 172 6.98 2.59 1.54
CA TYR A 172 6.81 1.83 0.31
C TYR A 172 7.78 0.65 0.35
N ARG A 173 7.60 -0.29 -0.57
CA ARG A 173 8.49 -1.45 -0.68
C ARG A 173 9.85 -1.04 -1.24
N ILE A 174 10.91 -1.50 -0.58
CA ILE A 174 12.29 -1.32 -1.09
C ILE A 174 12.42 -2.09 -2.40
N LYS A 175 12.99 -1.44 -3.43
CA LYS A 175 13.27 -2.07 -4.71
C LYS A 175 14.75 -2.31 -4.87
N ARG A 176 15.12 -3.50 -5.37
CA ARG A 176 16.48 -3.82 -5.81
C ARG A 176 16.52 -3.88 -7.32
N LEU A 177 17.53 -3.24 -7.90
CA LEU A 177 17.90 -3.32 -9.30
C LEU A 177 19.32 -3.88 -9.40
N ASP A 178 19.54 -4.88 -10.27
CA ASP A 178 20.88 -5.38 -10.57
C ASP A 178 21.32 -4.81 -11.93
N VAL A 179 22.53 -4.24 -11.99
CA VAL A 179 23.13 -3.69 -13.22
C VAL A 179 24.50 -4.33 -13.42
N GLU A 180 24.77 -4.79 -14.65
CA GLU A 180 26.08 -5.31 -15.04
C GLU A 180 26.90 -4.21 -15.71
N ALA A 181 28.09 -3.94 -15.16
CA ALA A 181 29.07 -3.07 -15.78
C ALA A 181 30.12 -3.92 -16.51
N ILE A 182 30.22 -3.71 -17.82
CA ILE A 182 31.15 -4.44 -18.69
C ILE A 182 32.40 -3.61 -18.96
N ALA A 183 33.51 -4.27 -19.33
CA ALA A 183 34.71 -3.57 -19.75
C ALA A 183 34.41 -2.64 -20.96
N PRO A 184 35.13 -1.50 -21.08
CA PRO A 184 34.93 -0.53 -22.16
C PRO A 184 35.00 -1.09 -23.58
#